data_AF-A0A7G9QZB4-F1
#
_entry.id   AF-A0A7G9QZB4-F1
#
_cell.length_a   1.000
_cell.length_b   1.000
_cell.length_c   1.000
_cell.angle_alpha   90.00
_cell.angle_beta   90.00
_cell.angle_gamma   90.00
#
_symmetry.space_group_name_H-M   'P 1'
#
loop_
_entity.id
_entity.type
_entity.pdbx_description
1 polymer ?
#
loop_
_entity_poly.entity_id
_entity_poly.type
_entity_poly.pdbx_seq_one_letter_code
_entity_poly.pdbx_strand_id
1 'polypeptide(L)'
;MALRDDGHVSESRRRWPRQVYDHGSDPDPRFSLANERTFLAWARTGLALLAGAAALDALDLPLHHVVQSLLAALLALAGMLTAGSAWWNWARTERAMREDAALPGNPAMVVVVAAAGVVGLVLGIASITRALT
;
A
#
# COMPACT_ATOMS: atom_id res chain seq x y z
N MET A 1 6.21 31.07 -48.79
CA MET A 1 6.85 30.38 -47.64
C MET A 1 5.89 30.46 -46.47
N ALA A 2 4.83 29.65 -46.51
CA ALA A 2 3.81 29.59 -45.47
C ALA A 2 4.31 28.61 -44.39
N LEU A 3 4.43 29.11 -43.16
CA LEU A 3 4.74 28.31 -42.00
C LEU A 3 3.65 27.25 -41.83
N ARG A 4 4.09 25.99 -41.80
CA ARG A 4 3.26 24.82 -41.58
C ARG A 4 2.58 24.96 -40.23
N ASP A 5 1.25 25.07 -40.24
CA ASP A 5 0.42 24.84 -39.06
C ASP A 5 0.41 23.33 -38.83
N ASP A 6 1.52 22.84 -38.29
CA ASP A 6 1.62 21.47 -37.80
C ASP A 6 0.81 21.45 -36.51
N GLY A 7 -0.50 21.28 -36.68
CA GLY A 7 -1.43 20.93 -35.63
C GLY A 7 -1.00 19.63 -34.99
N HIS A 8 0.04 19.70 -34.15
CA HIS A 8 0.22 18.81 -33.02
C HIS A 8 -0.89 19.19 -32.04
N VAL A 9 -2.12 18.80 -32.40
CA VAL A 9 -3.11 18.38 -31.41
C VAL A 9 -2.38 17.26 -30.70
N SER A 10 -1.61 17.61 -29.67
CA SER A 10 -0.95 16.63 -28.82
C SER A 10 -2.09 15.76 -28.35
N GLU A 11 -2.18 14.54 -28.87
CA GLU A 11 -3.11 13.53 -28.39
C GLU A 11 -3.03 13.65 -26.88
N SER A 12 -4.11 14.12 -26.25
CA SER A 12 -4.21 14.19 -24.81
C SER A 12 -4.16 12.74 -24.38
N ARG A 13 -2.94 12.25 -24.15
CA ARG A 13 -2.63 10.86 -23.89
C ARG A 13 -3.45 10.50 -22.67
N ARG A 14 -4.60 9.84 -22.89
CA ARG A 14 -5.61 9.60 -21.86
C ARG A 14 -4.90 8.91 -20.70
N ARG A 15 -4.66 9.65 -19.62
CA ARG A 15 -3.91 9.17 -18.47
C ARG A 15 -4.77 8.12 -17.75
N TRP A 16 -4.17 6.99 -17.42
CA TRP A 16 -4.81 5.89 -16.71
C TRP A 16 -4.27 5.89 -15.27
N PRO A 17 -5.12 5.77 -14.22
CA PRO A 17 -6.56 5.47 -14.23
C PRO A 17 -7.46 6.68 -14.52
N ARG A 18 -8.45 6.50 -15.40
CA ARG A 18 -9.42 7.56 -15.78
C ARG A 18 -10.19 8.13 -14.60
N GLN A 19 -10.56 7.30 -13.63
CA GLN A 19 -11.29 7.70 -12.42
C GLN A 19 -10.55 8.71 -11.52
N VAL A 20 -9.26 8.94 -11.77
CA VAL A 20 -8.46 9.94 -11.06
C VAL A 20 -8.15 11.11 -11.98
N TYR A 21 -7.65 10.84 -13.18
CA TYR A 21 -7.13 11.87 -14.08
C TYR A 21 -8.20 12.64 -14.88
N ASP A 22 -9.42 12.11 -15.03
CA ASP A 22 -10.52 12.81 -15.71
C ASP A 22 -11.21 13.88 -14.80
N HIS A 23 -10.79 14.01 -13.54
CA HIS A 23 -11.33 14.99 -12.59
C HIS A 23 -10.40 16.20 -12.42
N GLY A 24 -10.99 17.39 -12.25
CA GLY A 24 -10.26 18.60 -11.86
C GLY A 24 -9.18 19.05 -12.85
N SER A 25 -8.22 19.84 -12.36
CA SER A 25 -7.03 20.25 -13.09
C SER A 25 -5.82 19.42 -12.67
N ASP A 26 -4.76 19.41 -13.48
CA ASP A 26 -3.50 18.78 -13.08
C ASP A 26 -2.92 19.54 -11.87
N PRO A 27 -2.67 18.87 -10.73
CA PRO A 27 -2.14 19.52 -9.55
C PRO A 27 -0.65 19.78 -9.74
N ASP A 28 -0.07 20.58 -8.86
CA ASP A 28 1.37 20.85 -8.88
C ASP A 28 2.17 19.53 -8.81
N PRO A 29 3.04 19.24 -9.80
CA PRO A 29 3.77 17.97 -9.90
C PRO A 29 4.51 17.56 -8.63
N ARG A 30 4.95 18.52 -7.79
CA ARG A 30 5.66 18.19 -6.55
C ARG A 30 4.77 17.44 -5.55
N PHE A 31 3.48 17.76 -5.50
CA PHE A 31 2.52 17.11 -4.59
C PHE A 31 2.11 15.74 -5.11
N SER A 32 1.88 15.59 -6.42
CA SER A 32 1.64 14.27 -7.03
C SER A 32 2.83 13.33 -6.80
N LEU A 33 4.08 13.80 -6.99
CA LEU A 33 5.27 12.99 -6.72
C LEU A 33 5.44 12.68 -5.22
N ALA A 34 4.97 13.54 -4.33
CA ALA A 34 4.94 13.25 -2.90
C ALA A 34 3.92 12.14 -2.57
N ASN A 35 2.73 12.20 -3.17
CA ASN A 35 1.68 11.19 -3.03
C ASN A 35 2.11 9.83 -3.62
N GLU A 36 2.81 9.82 -4.75
CA GLU A 36 3.37 8.60 -5.32
C GLU A 36 4.42 7.98 -4.38
N ARG A 37 5.29 8.78 -3.75
CA ARG A 37 6.27 8.26 -2.78
C ARG A 37 5.62 7.62 -1.56
N THR A 38 4.54 8.21 -1.03
CA THR A 38 3.82 7.60 0.09
C THR A 38 3.13 6.31 -0.36
N PHE A 39 2.49 6.29 -1.53
CA PHE A 39 1.95 5.08 -2.13
C PHE A 39 2.99 3.95 -2.23
N LEU A 40 4.15 4.23 -2.83
CA LEU A 40 5.21 3.24 -3.03
C LEU A 40 5.79 2.75 -1.69
N ALA A 41 5.91 3.62 -0.69
CA ALA A 41 6.33 3.23 0.64
C ALA A 41 5.33 2.25 1.29
N TRP A 42 4.03 2.53 1.19
CA TRP A 42 2.98 1.64 1.72
C TRP A 42 2.88 0.32 0.93
N ALA A 43 3.02 0.37 -0.40
CA ALA A 43 3.05 -0.82 -1.24
C ALA A 43 4.23 -1.74 -0.86
N ARG A 44 5.42 -1.16 -0.60
CA ARG A 44 6.58 -1.91 -0.10
C ARG A 44 6.28 -2.61 1.22
N THR A 45 5.66 -1.92 2.17
CA THR A 45 5.28 -2.52 3.46
C THR A 45 4.31 -3.69 3.26
N GLY A 46 3.29 -3.51 2.41
CA GLY A 46 2.36 -4.60 2.07
C GLY A 46 3.08 -5.82 1.48
N LEU A 47 4.00 -5.60 0.55
CA LEU A 47 4.80 -6.68 -0.06
C LEU A 47 5.73 -7.36 0.95
N ALA A 48 6.34 -6.61 1.87
CA ALA A 48 7.17 -7.19 2.93
C ALA A 48 6.36 -8.08 3.87
N LEU A 49 5.13 -7.69 4.21
CA LEU A 49 4.22 -8.52 5.01
C LEU A 49 3.82 -9.80 4.28
N LEU A 50 3.51 -9.72 2.98
CA LEU A 50 3.22 -10.89 2.14
C LEU A 50 4.42 -11.83 2.05
N ALA A 51 5.63 -11.31 1.90
CA ALA A 51 6.86 -12.09 1.90
C ALA A 51 7.07 -12.78 3.26
N GLY A 52 6.80 -12.09 4.36
CA GLY A 52 6.83 -12.67 5.72
C GLY A 52 5.80 -13.79 5.90
N ALA A 53 4.59 -13.63 5.36
CA ALA A 53 3.57 -14.67 5.36
C ALA A 53 4.04 -15.93 4.62
N ALA A 54 4.56 -15.75 3.41
CA ALA A 54 5.10 -16.84 2.59
C ALA A 54 6.29 -17.53 3.28
N ALA A 55 7.17 -16.77 3.92
CA ALA A 55 8.28 -17.33 4.68
C ALA A 55 7.79 -18.15 5.89
N LEU A 56 6.81 -17.64 6.66
CA LEU A 56 6.21 -18.39 7.76
C LEU A 56 5.52 -19.66 7.29
N ASP A 57 4.89 -19.67 6.13
CA ASP A 57 4.22 -20.86 5.59
C ASP A 57 5.21 -21.90 5.05
N ALA A 58 6.34 -21.45 4.47
CA ALA A 58 7.33 -22.32 3.86
C ALA A 58 8.38 -22.91 4.82
N LEU A 59 8.64 -22.25 5.95
CA LEU A 59 9.65 -22.66 6.92
C LEU A 59 9.07 -23.70 7.90
N ASP A 60 9.84 -24.74 8.22
CA ASP A 60 9.45 -25.68 9.28
C ASP A 60 9.86 -25.10 10.64
N LEU A 61 8.92 -24.41 11.28
CA LEU A 61 9.14 -23.76 12.57
C LEU A 61 8.70 -24.71 13.68
N PRO A 62 9.36 -24.72 14.85
CA PRO A 62 8.93 -25.52 16.00
C PRO A 62 7.69 -24.93 16.70
N LEU A 63 6.68 -24.54 15.92
CA LEU A 63 5.39 -24.02 16.34
C LEU A 63 4.33 -25.10 16.12
N HIS A 64 3.24 -25.02 16.87
CA HIS A 64 2.06 -25.83 16.55
C HIS A 64 1.54 -25.43 15.16
N HIS A 65 1.28 -26.41 14.29
CA HIS A 65 0.92 -26.17 12.89
C HIS A 65 -0.22 -25.14 12.73
N VAL A 66 -1.28 -25.26 13.54
CA VAL A 66 -2.40 -24.29 13.55
C VAL A 66 -1.96 -22.86 13.85
N VAL A 67 -1.05 -22.66 14.81
CA VAL A 67 -0.56 -21.32 15.19
C VAL A 67 0.25 -20.72 14.04
N GLN A 68 1.11 -21.52 13.42
CA GLN A 68 1.92 -21.09 12.28
C GLN A 68 1.05 -20.69 11.09
N SER A 69 0.07 -21.52 10.72
CA SER A 69 -0.86 -21.20 9.62
C SER A 69 -1.70 -19.94 9.92
N LEU A 70 -2.14 -19.75 11.17
CA LEU A 70 -2.87 -18.52 11.56
C LEU A 70 -1.99 -17.27 11.46
N LEU A 71 -0.72 -17.35 11.85
CA LEU A 71 0.23 -16.25 11.72
C LEU A 71 0.53 -15.91 10.26
N ALA A 72 0.75 -16.92 9.42
CA ALA A 72 0.94 -16.74 7.99
C ALA A 72 -0.31 -16.08 7.35
N ALA A 73 -1.51 -16.58 7.66
CA ALA A 73 -2.75 -16.01 7.17
C ALA A 73 -2.96 -14.56 7.63
N LEU A 74 -2.65 -14.25 8.90
CA LEU A 74 -2.73 -12.89 9.43
C LEU A 74 -1.77 -11.93 8.72
N LEU A 75 -0.51 -12.33 8.50
CA LEU A 75 0.46 -11.54 7.74
C LEU A 75 0.01 -11.34 6.29
N ALA A 76 -0.53 -12.39 5.66
CA ALA A 76 -1.02 -12.32 4.29
C ALA A 76 -2.17 -11.30 4.19
N LEU A 77 -3.16 -11.41 5.08
CA LEU A 77 -4.29 -10.50 5.13
C LEU A 77 -3.84 -9.06 5.41
N ALA A 78 -2.94 -8.85 6.37
CA ALA A 78 -2.39 -7.53 6.67
C ALA A 78 -1.64 -6.94 5.46
N GLY A 79 -0.85 -7.75 4.75
CA GLY A 79 -0.15 -7.34 3.53
C GLY A 79 -1.10 -6.92 2.41
N MET A 80 -2.14 -7.72 2.15
CA MET A 80 -3.18 -7.41 1.17
C MET A 80 -3.94 -6.11 1.52
N LEU A 81 -4.38 -5.97 2.77
CA LEU A 81 -5.09 -4.78 3.23
C LEU A 81 -4.20 -3.54 3.15
N THR A 82 -2.91 -3.66 3.50
CA THR A 82 -1.95 -2.55 3.41
C THR A 82 -1.77 -2.11 1.97
N ALA A 83 -1.48 -3.04 1.05
CA ALA A 83 -1.31 -2.73 -0.37
C ALA A 83 -2.60 -2.15 -1.01
N GLY A 84 -3.76 -2.72 -0.70
CA GLY A 84 -5.06 -2.22 -1.17
C GLY A 84 -5.37 -0.82 -0.62
N SER A 85 -5.09 -0.57 0.65
CA SER A 85 -5.25 0.74 1.26
C SER A 85 -4.31 1.78 0.66
N ALA A 86 -3.09 1.40 0.25
CA ALA A 86 -2.15 2.29 -0.42
C ALA A 86 -2.74 2.81 -1.73
N TRP A 87 -3.28 1.92 -2.56
CA TRP A 87 -3.94 2.28 -3.81
C TRP A 87 -5.14 3.20 -3.59
N TRP A 88 -6.01 2.85 -2.65
CA TRP A 88 -7.22 3.60 -2.36
C TRP A 88 -6.92 5.02 -1.84
N ASN A 89 -5.97 5.14 -0.90
CA ASN A 89 -5.58 6.44 -0.34
C ASN A 89 -4.86 7.30 -1.38
N TRP A 90 -4.02 6.70 -2.23
CA TRP A 90 -3.38 7.40 -3.34
C TRP A 90 -4.42 8.02 -4.28
N ALA A 91 -5.39 7.22 -4.74
CA ALA A 91 -6.42 7.68 -5.67
C ALA A 91 -7.30 8.79 -5.07
N ARG A 92 -7.69 8.66 -3.78
CA ARG A 92 -8.46 9.69 -3.08
C ARG A 92 -7.69 10.98 -2.88
N THR A 93 -6.41 10.89 -2.52
CA THR A 93 -5.55 12.06 -2.29
C THR A 93 -5.29 12.77 -3.61
N GLU A 94 -4.97 12.03 -4.66
CA GLU A 94 -4.75 12.60 -6.00
C GLU A 94 -6.01 13.32 -6.50
N ARG A 95 -7.17 12.68 -6.37
CA ARG A 95 -8.44 13.30 -6.77
C ARG A 95 -8.78 14.54 -5.94
N ALA A 96 -8.57 14.51 -4.62
CA ALA A 96 -8.79 15.68 -3.77
C ALA A 96 -7.87 16.85 -4.16
N MET A 97 -6.59 16.58 -4.50
CA MET A 97 -5.66 17.61 -4.99
C MET A 97 -6.09 18.20 -6.33
N ARG A 98 -6.64 17.38 -7.24
CA ARG A 98 -7.15 17.85 -8.55
C ARG A 98 -8.39 18.72 -8.43
N GLU A 99 -9.21 18.47 -7.41
CA GLU A 99 -10.47 19.18 -7.14
C GLU A 99 -10.28 20.36 -6.16
N ASP A 100 -9.05 20.71 -5.77
CA ASP A 100 -8.73 21.71 -4.73
C ASP A 100 -9.52 21.49 -3.41
N ALA A 101 -9.76 20.22 -3.07
CA ALA A 101 -10.54 19.80 -1.91
C ALA A 101 -9.64 19.50 -0.69
N ALA A 102 -10.27 19.44 0.49
CA ALA A 102 -9.56 19.06 1.73
C ALA A 102 -8.97 17.65 1.64
N LEU A 103 -7.72 17.50 2.08
CA LEU A 103 -7.00 16.23 2.01
C LEU A 103 -7.60 15.18 2.96
N PRO A 104 -7.90 13.95 2.48
CA PRO A 104 -8.46 12.90 3.31
C PRO A 104 -7.43 12.36 4.31
N GLY A 105 -7.87 12.08 5.54
CA GLY A 105 -7.04 11.37 6.51
C GLY A 105 -6.70 9.94 6.08
N ASN A 106 -5.53 9.44 6.47
CA ASN A 106 -5.05 8.10 6.11
C ASN A 106 -5.13 7.13 7.31
N PRO A 107 -6.17 6.27 7.41
CA PRO A 107 -6.30 5.32 8.51
C PRO A 107 -5.38 4.07 8.39
N ALA A 108 -4.63 3.91 7.29
CA ALA A 108 -3.84 2.70 7.02
C ALA A 108 -2.77 2.43 8.08
N MET A 109 -2.27 3.46 8.77
CA MET A 109 -1.34 3.31 9.89
C MET A 109 -1.87 2.40 10.99
N VAL A 110 -3.17 2.49 11.31
CA VAL A 110 -3.77 1.72 12.40
C VAL A 110 -3.76 0.22 12.08
N VAL A 111 -4.04 -0.14 10.82
CA VAL A 111 -4.09 -1.54 10.37
C VAL A 111 -2.72 -2.20 10.48
N VAL A 112 -1.66 -1.52 10.01
CA VAL A 112 -0.29 -2.07 10.05
C VAL A 112 0.21 -2.20 11.48
N VAL A 113 0.00 -1.20 12.33
CA VAL A 113 0.45 -1.22 13.73
C VAL A 113 -0.27 -2.34 14.50
N ALA A 114 -1.59 -2.48 14.32
CA ALA A 114 -2.35 -3.54 14.97
C ALA A 114 -1.88 -4.94 14.54
N ALA A 115 -1.71 -5.16 13.23
CA ALA A 115 -1.25 -6.45 12.71
C ALA A 115 0.16 -6.81 13.21
N ALA A 116 1.11 -5.86 13.13
CA ALA A 116 2.46 -6.06 13.63
C ALA A 116 2.50 -6.33 15.14
N GLY A 117 1.65 -5.63 15.91
CA GLY A 117 1.51 -5.84 17.35
C GLY A 117 1.03 -7.24 17.71
N VAL A 118 -0.01 -7.74 17.02
CA VAL A 118 -0.53 -9.10 17.25
C VAL A 118 0.51 -10.16 16.89
N VAL A 119 1.16 -10.04 15.72
CA VAL A 119 2.20 -11.00 15.28
C VAL A 119 3.37 -11.00 16.26
N GLY A 120 3.85 -9.81 16.65
CA GLY A 120 4.96 -9.67 17.61
C GLY A 120 4.64 -10.27 18.98
N LEU A 121 3.42 -10.07 19.49
CA LEU A 121 2.98 -10.63 20.76
C LEU A 121 2.99 -12.16 20.73
N VAL A 122 2.40 -12.77 19.69
CA VAL A 122 2.31 -14.24 19.57
C VAL A 122 3.71 -14.86 19.44
N LEU A 123 4.56 -14.30 18.59
CA LEU A 123 5.94 -14.79 18.41
C LEU A 123 6.77 -14.61 19.69
N GLY A 124 6.58 -13.49 20.41
CA GLY A 124 7.25 -13.23 21.68
C GLY A 124 6.88 -14.26 22.74
N ILE A 125 5.59 -14.54 22.91
CA ILE A 125 5.11 -15.58 23.84
C ILE A 125 5.70 -16.94 23.47
N ALA A 126 5.63 -17.34 22.19
CA ALA A 126 6.18 -18.61 21.74
C ALA A 126 7.70 -18.74 21.97
N SER A 127 8.45 -17.64 21.83
CA SER A 127 9.89 -17.62 22.12
C SER A 127 10.19 -17.77 23.60
N ILE A 128 9.40 -17.13 24.47
CA ILE A 128 9.59 -17.21 25.93
C ILE A 128 9.27 -18.63 26.41
N THR A 129 8.16 -19.22 25.93
CA THR A 129 7.80 -20.59 26.34
C THR A 129 8.88 -21.59 25.96
N ARG A 130 9.51 -21.45 24.78
CA ARG A 130 10.63 -22.31 24.36
C ARG A 130 11.89 -22.13 25.19
N ALA A 131 12.14 -20.92 25.71
CA ALA A 131 13.32 -20.66 26.54
C ALA A 131 13.20 -21.26 27.96
N LEU A 132 11.98 -21.61 28.37
CA LEU A 132 11.66 -22.09 29.72
C LEU A 132 11.42 -23.61 29.81
N THR A 133 11.38 -24.32 28.67
CA THR A 133 11.23 -25.78 28.55
C THR A 133 12.49 -26.41 27.98
#